data_AF-A0A1K1MGT3-F1
#
_entry.id   AF-A0A1K1MGT3-F1
#
_cell.length_a   1.000
_cell.length_b   1.000
_cell.length_c   1.000
_cell.angle_alpha   90.00
_cell.angle_beta   90.00
_cell.angle_gamma   90.00
#
_symmetry.space_group_name_H-M   'P 1'
#
loop_
_entity.id
_entity.type
_entity.pdbx_description
1 polymer ?
#
loop_
_entity_poly.entity_id
_entity_poly.type
_entity_poly.pdbx_seq_one_letter_code
_entity_poly.pdbx_strand_id
1 'polypeptide(L)'
;MKRGVFWLIDGKLSCYSFDGSITEGISKSGNTYNHKKLWEHLRLCGSKVGFDYYPRGRVEITAKGKAVIYMSPHIGGEYVPEICKAFEIDNTPIIKYDHSEHYHCYLDKEG
;
A
#
# COMPACT_ATOMS: atom_id res chain seq x y z
N MET A 1 -5.12 14.06 -4.63
CA MET A 1 -5.42 12.61 -4.47
C MET A 1 -4.68 11.80 -5.49
N LYS A 2 -3.85 10.87 -5.02
CA LYS A 2 -3.07 9.96 -5.86
C LYS A 2 -3.39 8.50 -5.50
N ARG A 3 -3.37 7.62 -6.50
CA ARG A 3 -3.36 6.17 -6.27
C ARG A 3 -1.99 5.74 -5.75
N GLY A 4 -1.86 4.51 -5.30
CA GLY A 4 -0.56 3.89 -5.10
C GLY A 4 -0.59 2.85 -4.00
N VAL A 5 0.59 2.53 -3.47
CA VAL A 5 0.79 1.40 -2.57
C VAL A 5 1.63 1.81 -1.36
N PHE A 6 1.46 1.10 -0.25
CA PHE A 6 2.23 1.35 0.95
C PHE A 6 2.47 0.06 1.75
N TRP A 7 3.47 0.12 2.62
CA TRP A 7 3.84 -0.92 3.59
C TRP A 7 4.04 -0.29 4.96
N LEU A 8 3.72 -1.05 6.01
CA LEU A 8 4.12 -0.75 7.38
C LEU A 8 5.34 -1.59 7.74
N ILE A 9 6.52 -0.98 7.73
CA ILE A 9 7.82 -1.65 7.95
C ILE A 9 8.35 -1.18 9.29
N ASP A 10 8.48 -2.08 10.25
CA ASP A 10 9.01 -1.80 11.60
C ASP A 10 8.36 -0.56 12.26
N GLY A 11 7.03 -0.46 12.16
CA GLY A 11 6.24 0.64 12.69
C GLY A 11 6.31 1.96 11.90
N LYS A 12 6.95 1.96 10.73
CA LYS A 12 7.06 3.13 9.84
C LYS A 12 6.34 2.90 8.52
N LEU A 13 5.53 3.86 8.12
CA LEU A 13 4.87 3.82 6.81
C LEU A 13 5.86 4.16 5.69
N SER A 14 5.97 3.24 4.75
CA SER A 14 6.62 3.48 3.45
C SER A 14 5.54 3.64 2.39
N CYS A 15 5.25 4.89 2.00
CA CYS A 15 4.18 5.24 1.07
C CYS A 15 4.73 5.60 -0.31
N TYR A 16 4.11 5.06 -1.36
CA TYR A 16 4.50 5.29 -2.75
C TYR A 16 3.29 5.73 -3.57
N SER A 17 3.11 7.05 -3.68
CA SER A 17 2.10 7.65 -4.55
C SER A 17 2.45 7.42 -6.01
N PHE A 18 1.46 7.02 -6.81
CA PHE A 18 1.64 6.78 -8.24
C PHE A 18 1.80 8.10 -9.01
N ASP A 19 2.97 8.29 -9.58
CA ASP A 19 3.30 9.37 -10.51
C ASP A 19 3.86 8.85 -11.85
N GLY A 20 4.01 7.52 -12.00
CA GLY A 20 4.54 6.88 -13.18
C GLY A 20 6.06 6.95 -13.35
N SER A 21 6.80 7.55 -12.41
CA SER A 21 8.26 7.72 -12.49
C SER A 21 9.02 6.40 -12.37
N ILE A 22 8.55 5.48 -11.51
CA ILE A 22 9.14 4.16 -11.30
C ILE A 22 8.56 3.15 -12.28
N THR A 23 9.07 3.11 -13.51
CA THR A 23 8.49 2.34 -14.63
C THR A 23 8.38 0.85 -14.35
N GLU A 24 9.38 0.31 -13.66
CA GLU A 24 9.52 -1.10 -13.29
C GLU A 24 8.43 -1.52 -12.31
N GLY A 25 7.98 -0.59 -11.45
CA GLY A 25 6.93 -0.82 -10.46
C GLY A 25 5.51 -0.77 -11.03
N ILE A 26 5.32 -0.32 -12.28
CA ILE A 26 3.99 -0.07 -12.85
C ILE A 26 3.18 -1.37 -12.99
N SER A 27 1.92 -1.32 -12.55
CA SER A 27 0.96 -2.41 -12.67
C SER A 27 0.60 -2.69 -14.13
N LYS A 28 -0.01 -3.85 -14.40
CA LYS A 28 -0.44 -4.19 -15.77
C LYS A 28 -1.47 -3.20 -16.34
N SER A 29 -2.27 -2.56 -15.48
CA SER A 29 -3.26 -1.55 -15.87
C SER A 29 -2.65 -0.17 -16.16
N GLY A 30 -1.37 0.05 -15.83
CA GLY A 30 -0.67 1.29 -16.15
C GLY A 30 -1.06 2.50 -15.30
N ASN A 31 -1.93 2.35 -14.30
CA ASN A 31 -2.52 3.45 -13.55
C ASN A 31 -2.22 3.44 -12.05
N THR A 32 -1.40 2.50 -11.59
CA THR A 32 -0.92 2.37 -10.21
C THR A 32 0.37 1.55 -10.18
N TYR A 33 0.99 1.41 -9.01
CA TYR A 33 2.10 0.49 -8.79
C TYR A 33 1.60 -0.90 -8.38
N ASN A 34 2.36 -1.92 -8.75
CA ASN A 34 2.20 -3.27 -8.27
C ASN A 34 3.15 -3.51 -7.09
N HIS A 35 2.64 -4.00 -5.95
CA HIS A 35 3.46 -4.24 -4.75
C HIS A 35 4.71 -5.08 -5.03
N LYS A 36 4.55 -6.22 -5.71
CA LYS A 36 5.66 -7.15 -5.97
C LYS A 36 6.75 -6.48 -6.81
N LYS A 37 6.37 -5.94 -7.97
CA LYS A 37 7.33 -5.28 -8.87
C LYS A 37 8.04 -4.11 -8.21
N LEU A 38 7.29 -3.27 -7.49
CA LEU A 38 7.85 -2.10 -6.84
C LEU A 38 8.81 -2.49 -5.72
N TRP A 39 8.45 -3.50 -4.90
CA TRP A 39 9.31 -4.04 -3.86
C TRP A 39 10.63 -4.60 -4.41
N GLU A 40 10.56 -5.39 -5.47
CA GLU A 40 11.72 -5.98 -6.13
C GLU A 40 12.65 -4.91 -6.71
N HIS A 41 12.09 -3.89 -7.35
CA HIS A 41 12.86 -2.78 -7.93
C HIS A 41 13.53 -1.91 -6.86
N LEU A 42 12.78 -1.49 -5.83
CA LEU A 42 13.30 -0.66 -4.75
C LEU A 42 14.22 -1.42 -3.79
N ARG A 43 14.25 -2.76 -3.88
CA ARG A 43 14.98 -3.66 -2.98
C ARG A 43 14.74 -3.32 -1.51
N LEU A 44 13.46 -3.11 -1.16
CA LEU A 44 13.08 -2.78 0.21
C LEU A 44 13.60 -3.86 1.18
N CYS A 45 14.10 -3.40 2.33
CA CYS A 45 14.77 -4.25 3.32
C CYS A 45 15.97 -5.06 2.76
N GLY A 46 16.63 -4.58 1.69
CA GLY A 46 17.82 -5.22 1.13
C GLY A 46 17.56 -6.59 0.51
N SER A 47 16.34 -6.84 0.01
CA SER A 47 15.90 -8.12 -0.57
C SER A 47 15.84 -9.30 0.41
N LYS A 48 15.92 -9.05 1.73
CA LYS A 48 15.87 -10.12 2.75
C LYS A 48 14.51 -10.82 2.83
N VAL A 49 13.44 -10.11 2.50
CA VAL A 49 12.06 -10.59 2.62
C VAL A 49 11.25 -10.21 1.38
N GLY A 50 10.17 -10.95 1.13
CA GLY A 50 9.25 -10.72 0.01
C GLY A 50 8.34 -9.51 0.21
N PHE A 51 7.72 -9.05 -0.87
CA PHE A 51 6.77 -7.93 -0.87
C PHE A 51 5.55 -8.16 0.03
N ASP A 52 5.28 -9.42 0.34
CA ASP A 52 4.18 -9.89 1.15
C ASP A 52 4.54 -10.09 2.62
N TYR A 53 5.81 -9.86 3.00
CA TYR A 53 6.27 -10.10 4.36
C TYR A 53 5.64 -9.12 5.35
N TYR A 54 5.66 -7.81 5.07
CA TYR A 54 5.08 -6.79 5.96
C TYR A 54 3.60 -6.51 5.66
N PRO A 55 2.82 -6.01 6.66
CA PRO A 55 1.50 -5.45 6.41
C PRO A 55 1.57 -4.38 5.33
N ARG A 56 0.60 -4.42 4.41
CA ARG A 56 0.58 -3.56 3.22
C ARG A 56 -0.81 -3.11 2.89
N GLY A 57 -0.89 -2.11 2.03
CA GLY A 57 -2.15 -1.55 1.54
C GLY A 57 -2.01 -0.84 0.21
N ARG A 58 -3.14 -0.38 -0.31
CA ARG A 58 -3.22 0.43 -1.53
C ARG A 58 -4.29 1.50 -1.41
N VAL A 59 -4.07 2.58 -2.14
CA VAL A 59 -5.04 3.65 -2.34
C VAL A 59 -5.56 3.57 -3.76
N GLU A 60 -6.88 3.45 -3.88
CA GLU A 60 -7.60 3.50 -5.14
C GLU A 60 -8.49 4.74 -5.21
N ILE A 61 -8.68 5.27 -6.41
CA ILE A 61 -9.58 6.40 -6.67
C ILE A 61 -10.72 5.90 -7.54
N THR A 62 -11.94 5.97 -6.99
CA THR A 62 -13.17 5.58 -7.69
C THR A 62 -13.49 6.52 -8.85
N ALA A 63 -14.35 6.08 -9.78
CA ALA A 63 -14.82 6.93 -10.87
C ALA A 63 -15.52 8.22 -10.41
N LYS A 64 -16.03 8.25 -9.17
CA LYS A 64 -16.65 9.44 -8.54
C LYS A 64 -15.63 10.32 -7.79
N GLY A 65 -14.33 10.06 -7.93
CA GLY A 65 -13.28 10.83 -7.26
C GLY A 65 -13.16 10.59 -5.75
N LYS A 66 -13.74 9.51 -5.21
CA LYS A 66 -13.55 9.13 -3.80
C LYS A 66 -12.33 8.23 -3.63
N ALA A 67 -11.53 8.50 -2.59
CA ALA A 67 -10.43 7.63 -2.18
C ALA A 67 -10.95 6.42 -1.39
N VAL A 68 -10.42 5.24 -1.72
CA VAL A 68 -10.65 3.99 -1.00
C VAL A 68 -9.29 3.43 -0.60
N ILE A 69 -9.10 3.24 0.70
CA ILE A 69 -7.87 2.67 1.25
C ILE A 69 -8.15 1.22 1.60
N TYR A 70 -7.51 0.30 0.88
CA TYR A 70 -7.49 -1.12 1.21
C TYR A 70 -6.23 -1.40 2.01
N MET A 71 -6.35 -1.95 3.20
CA MET A 71 -5.20 -2.22 4.07
C MET A 71 -5.33 -3.56 4.79
N SER A 72 -4.18 -4.16 5.08
CA SER A 72 -4.09 -5.30 6.00
C SER A 72 -4.70 -4.95 7.36
N PRO A 73 -5.38 -5.89 8.04
CA PRO A 73 -5.93 -5.68 9.38
C PRO A 73 -4.87 -5.38 10.45
N HIS A 74 -3.60 -5.68 10.15
CA HIS A 74 -2.46 -5.37 11.02
C HIS A 74 -1.96 -3.93 10.90
N ILE A 75 -2.58 -3.11 10.03
CA ILE A 75 -2.33 -1.67 9.96
C ILE A 75 -3.47 -0.98 10.70
N GLY A 76 -3.17 -0.44 11.88
CA GLY A 76 -4.16 0.25 12.71
C GLY A 76 -4.64 1.59 12.11
N GLY A 77 -5.80 2.06 12.59
CA GLY A 77 -6.43 3.30 12.14
C GLY A 77 -5.59 4.55 12.42
N GLU A 78 -4.65 4.50 13.37
CA GLU A 78 -3.71 5.56 13.71
C GLU A 78 -2.79 5.97 12.54
N TYR A 79 -2.60 5.08 11.56
CA TYR A 79 -1.81 5.32 10.37
C TYR A 79 -2.58 6.03 9.24
N VAL A 80 -3.92 6.09 9.34
CA VAL A 80 -4.77 6.69 8.30
C VAL A 80 -4.42 8.15 8.00
N PRO A 81 -4.18 9.05 8.99
CA PRO A 81 -3.82 10.44 8.71
C PRO A 81 -2.53 10.57 7.90
N GLU A 82 -1.52 9.74 8.19
CA GLU A 82 -0.25 9.73 7.47
C GLU A 82 -0.42 9.22 6.03
N ILE A 83 -1.22 8.16 5.83
CA ILE A 83 -1.60 7.67 4.50
C ILE A 83 -2.32 8.80 3.74
N CYS A 84 -3.31 9.46 4.33
CA CYS A 84 -4.05 10.54 3.67
C CYS A 84 -3.12 11.67 3.22
N LYS A 85 -2.18 12.07 4.09
CA LYS A 85 -1.16 13.08 3.75
C LYS A 85 -0.28 12.63 2.59
N ALA A 86 0.24 11.40 2.62
CA ALA A 86 1.14 10.88 1.59
C ALA A 86 0.48 10.74 0.21
N PHE A 87 -0.82 10.47 0.17
CA PHE A 87 -1.59 10.31 -1.07
C PHE A 87 -2.45 11.54 -1.43
N GLU A 88 -2.23 12.68 -0.77
CA GLU A 88 -2.96 13.93 -1.01
C GLU A 88 -4.49 13.73 -0.97
N ILE A 89 -4.97 13.02 0.06
CA ILE A 89 -6.39 12.74 0.29
C ILE A 89 -6.96 13.81 1.21
N ASP A 90 -7.70 14.75 0.63
CA ASP A 90 -8.28 15.88 1.35
C ASP A 90 -9.71 15.61 1.87
N ASN A 91 -10.33 14.52 1.42
CA ASN A 91 -11.68 14.11 1.83
C ASN A 91 -11.64 12.87 2.74
N THR A 92 -12.75 12.56 3.41
CA THR A 92 -12.86 11.34 4.21
C THR A 92 -12.74 10.10 3.31
N PRO A 93 -11.69 9.27 3.46
CA PRO A 93 -11.54 8.07 2.67
C PRO A 93 -12.50 6.98 3.14
N ILE A 94 -12.82 6.04 2.24
CA ILE A 94 -13.44 4.77 2.64
C ILE A 94 -12.33 3.81 3.04
N ILE A 95 -12.34 3.34 4.28
CA ILE A 95 -11.36 2.38 4.78
C ILE A 95 -11.93 0.97 4.65
N LYS A 96 -11.15 0.05 4.07
CA LYS A 96 -11.48 -1.36 3.94
C LYS A 96 -10.32 -2.19 4.47
N TYR A 97 -10.55 -2.84 5.61
CA TYR A 97 -9.66 -3.87 6.11
C TYR A 97 -9.90 -5.14 5.31
N ASP A 98 -8.86 -5.59 4.60
CA ASP A 98 -8.93 -6.76 3.73
C ASP A 98 -8.33 -7.96 4.45
N HIS A 99 -9.21 -8.86 4.89
CA HIS A 99 -8.87 -10.09 5.62
C HIS A 99 -8.59 -11.28 4.69
N SER A 100 -8.49 -11.06 3.38
CA SER A 100 -8.15 -12.14 2.45
C SER A 100 -6.68 -12.54 2.57
N GLU A 101 -6.37 -13.77 2.16
CA GLU A 101 -4.99 -14.28 2.08
C GLU A 101 -4.06 -13.37 1.28
N HIS A 102 -4.61 -12.57 0.35
CA HIS A 102 -3.87 -11.59 -0.42
C HIS A 102 -3.12 -10.56 0.44
N TYR A 103 -3.60 -10.31 1.66
CA TYR A 103 -3.02 -9.36 2.61
C TYR A 103 -2.33 -10.01 3.81
N HIS A 104 -2.24 -11.35 3.84
CA HIS A 104 -1.45 -12.03 4.85
C HIS A 104 0.02 -11.58 4.80
N CYS A 105 0.63 -11.57 5.98
CA CYS A 105 1.98 -11.13 6.25
C CYS A 105 2.63 -12.03 7.31
N TYR A 106 3.82 -11.67 7.82
CA TYR A 106 4.50 -12.50 8.82
C TYR A 106 3.69 -12.65 10.12
N LEU A 107 2.88 -11.65 10.48
CA LEU A 107 2.02 -11.66 11.67
C LEU A 107 0.88 -12.69 11.59
N ASP A 108 0.50 -13.12 10.38
CA ASP A 108 -0.52 -14.15 10.18
C ASP A 108 0.08 -15.57 10.20
N LYS A 109 1.41 -15.69 10.20
CA LYS A 109 2.14 -16.97 10.16
C LYS A 109 2.62 -17.43 11.54
N GLU A 110 2.50 -16.58 12.56
CA GLU A 110 2.89 -16.88 13.94
C GLU A 110 1.71 -17.42 14.79
N GLY A 111 0.89 -18.30 14.19
CA GLY A 111 -0.22 -19.02 14.84
C GLY A 111 -0.01 -20.52 14.89
#